data_AF-A0A2D3NTP8-F1
#
_entry.id   AF-A0A2D3NTP8-F1
#
_cell.length_a   1.000
_cell.length_b   1.000
_cell.length_c   1.000
_cell.angle_alpha   90.00
_cell.angle_beta   90.00
_cell.angle_gamma   90.00
#
_symmetry.space_group_name_H-M   'P 1'
#
loop_
_entity.id
_entity.type
_entity.pdbx_description
1 polymer ?
#
loop_
_entity_poly.entity_id
_entity_poly.type
_entity_poly.pdbx_seq_one_letter_code
_entity_poly.pdbx_strand_id
1 'polypeptide(L)' 'MATIQNIEEQVDKVIDEVNRNYSKGLTFIIGDLTSVRVVENMSNFSFFLSRCRTKFTNTRTATYITGSGANQKFRKN' A
#
# COMPACT_ATOMS: atom_id res chain seq x y z
N MET A 1 2.37 -21.48 -5.03
CA MET A 1 2.28 -20.21 -4.27
C MET A 1 0.85 -19.69 -4.38
N ALA A 2 0.28 -19.20 -3.28
CA ALA A 2 -1.04 -18.58 -3.30
C ALA A 2 -1.00 -17.23 -4.03
N THR A 3 -2.14 -16.80 -4.56
CA THR A 3 -2.30 -15.56 -5.33
C THR A 3 -3.33 -14.67 -4.64
N ILE A 4 -3.04 -13.37 -4.55
CA ILE A 4 -3.97 -12.38 -4.01
C ILE A 4 -5.24 -12.39 -4.86
N GLN A 5 -6.35 -12.76 -4.23
CA GLN A 5 -7.69 -12.67 -4.82
C GLN A 5 -8.26 -11.25 -4.57
N ASN A 6 -9.07 -10.76 -5.50
CA ASN A 6 -9.74 -9.46 -5.43
C ASN A 6 -8.77 -8.31 -5.09
N ILE A 7 -7.77 -8.11 -5.95
CA ILE A 7 -6.68 -7.15 -5.72
C ILE A 7 -7.19 -5.74 -5.41
N GLU A 8 -8.24 -5.29 -6.09
CA GLU A 8 -8.81 -3.96 -5.84
C GLU A 8 -9.41 -3.83 -4.43
N GLU A 9 -10.10 -4.85 -3.93
CA GLU A 9 -10.62 -4.86 -2.54
C GLU A 9 -9.49 -4.85 -1.52
N GLN A 10 -8.39 -5.57 -1.78
CA GLN A 10 -7.23 -5.56 -0.90
C GLN A 10 -6.53 -4.21 -0.92
N VAL A 11 -6.44 -3.56 -2.08
CA VAL A 11 -5.92 -2.20 -2.22
C VAL A 11 -6.78 -1.21 -1.44
N ASP A 12 -8.10 -1.32 -1.49
CA ASP A 12 -8.99 -0.43 -0.75
C ASP A 12 -8.80 -0.58 0.77
N LYS A 13 -8.57 -1.80 1.28
CA LYS A 13 -8.18 -2.02 2.69
C LYS A 13 -6.89 -1.31 3.07
N VAL A 14 -5.90 -1.28 2.17
CA VAL A 14 -4.65 -0.53 2.38
C VAL A 14 -4.94 0.97 2.48
N ILE A 15 -5.78 1.53 1.61
CA ILE A 15 -6.19 2.94 1.65
C ILE A 15 -6.89 3.25 2.99
N ASP A 16 -7.81 2.39 3.43
CA ASP A 16 -8.56 2.57 4.67
C ASP A 16 -7.65 2.48 5.90
N GLU A 17 -6.68 1.55 5.91
CA GLU A 17 -5.66 1.51 6.96
C GLU A 17 -4.85 2.80 7.00
N VAL A 18 -4.39 3.29 5.84
CA VAL A 18 -3.62 4.54 5.77
C VAL A 18 -4.42 5.74 6.28
N ASN A 19 -5.69 5.87 5.87
CA ASN A 19 -6.55 6.97 6.29
C ASN A 19 -6.89 6.93 7.78
N ARG A 20 -7.00 5.73 8.38
CA ARG A 20 -7.28 5.58 9.82
C ARG A 20 -6.05 5.79 10.69
N ASN A 21 -4.89 5.30 10.24
CA ASN A 21 -3.70 5.20 11.09
C ASN A 21 -2.72 6.37 10.92
N TYR A 22 -2.80 7.11 9.80
CA TYR A 22 -1.85 8.19 9.51
C TYR A 22 -2.54 9.52 9.27
N SER A 23 -2.16 10.52 10.06
CA SER A 23 -2.52 11.92 9.84
C SER A 23 -1.73 12.55 8.69
N LYS A 24 -2.28 13.62 8.12
CA LYS A 24 -1.64 14.40 7.05
C LYS A 24 -0.21 14.82 7.42
N GLY A 25 0.71 14.66 6.47
CA GLY A 25 2.14 14.98 6.64
C GLY A 25 2.97 13.87 7.27
N LEU A 26 2.34 12.87 7.91
CA LEU A 26 3.07 11.71 8.44
C LEU A 26 3.60 10.83 7.32
N THR A 27 4.69 10.13 7.62
CA THR A 27 5.36 9.27 6.66
C THR A 27 5.27 7.82 7.12
N PHE A 28 5.08 6.90 6.18
CA PHE A 28 4.94 5.48 6.44
C PHE A 28 5.64 4.65 5.37
N ILE A 29 5.96 3.40 5.70
CA ILE A 29 6.46 2.40 4.76
C ILE A 29 5.31 1.47 4.41
N ILE A 30 5.11 1.17 3.13
CA ILE A 30 3.97 0.37 2.68
C ILE A 30 3.99 -1.06 3.24
N GLY A 31 5.18 -1.65 3.39
CA GLY A 31 5.37 -2.98 3.97
C GLY A 31 5.07 -3.07 5.46
N ASP A 32 5.03 -1.95 6.18
CA ASP A 32 4.68 -1.94 7.61
C ASP A 32 3.16 -1.99 7.84
N LEU A 33 2.37 -1.76 6.78
CA LEU A 33 0.91 -1.82 6.85
C LEU A 33 0.45 -3.27 7.04
N THR A 34 -0.44 -3.47 8.00
CA THR A 34 -0.96 -4.79 8.36
C THR A 34 -1.64 -5.46 7.17
N SER A 35 -2.43 -4.69 6.41
CA SER A 35 -3.10 -5.12 5.18
C SER A 35 -2.14 -5.55 4.06
N VAL A 36 -0.89 -5.08 4.07
CA VAL A 36 0.15 -5.46 3.11
C VAL A 36 0.91 -6.70 3.58
N ARG A 37 1.25 -6.77 4.88
CA ARG A 37 1.98 -7.91 5.46
C ARG A 37 1.26 -9.24 5.28
N VAL A 38 -0.07 -9.25 5.39
CA VAL A 38 -0.88 -10.47 5.22
C VAL A 38 -0.79 -11.09 3.81
N VAL A 39 -0.34 -10.34 2.81
CA VAL A 39 -0.21 -10.80 1.42
C VAL A 39 1.22 -10.80 0.89
N GLU A 40 2.23 -10.54 1.72
CA GLU A 40 3.63 -10.37 1.30
C GLU A 40 4.24 -11.60 0.62
N ASN A 41 3.77 -12.80 0.99
CA ASN A 41 4.26 -14.08 0.48
C ASN A 41 3.50 -14.59 -0.75
N MET A 42 2.60 -13.78 -1.33
CA MET A 42 1.79 -14.17 -2.49
C MET A 42 2.52 -13.92 -3.82
N SER A 43 2.25 -14.77 -4.81
CA SER A 43 2.96 -14.79 -6.10
C SER A 43 2.87 -13.48 -6.89
N ASN A 44 1.77 -12.75 -6.74
CA ASN A 44 1.48 -11.50 -7.43
C ASN A 44 1.66 -10.25 -6.54
N PHE A 45 2.43 -10.36 -5.46
CA PHE A 45 2.64 -9.27 -4.50
C PHE A 45 3.21 -8.00 -5.16
N SER A 46 4.18 -8.12 -6.06
CA SER A 46 4.75 -6.97 -6.79
C SER A 46 3.70 -6.24 -7.63
N PHE A 47 2.76 -6.97 -8.24
CA PHE A 47 1.65 -6.37 -8.97
C PHE A 47 0.71 -5.63 -8.01
N PHE A 48 0.37 -6.23 -6.87
CA PHE A 48 -0.43 -5.60 -5.83
C PHE A 48 0.19 -4.29 -5.30
N LEU A 49 1.49 -4.25 -5.03
CA LEU A 49 2.20 -3.03 -4.62
C LEU A 49 2.10 -1.92 -5.69
N SER A 50 2.21 -2.28 -6.97
CA SER A 50 2.02 -1.34 -8.08
C SER A 50 0.60 -0.77 -8.11
N ARG A 51 -0.43 -1.60 -7.85
CA ARG A 51 -1.82 -1.15 -7.74
C ARG A 51 -2.03 -0.22 -6.54
N CYS A 52 -1.45 -0.52 -5.38
CA CYS A 52 -1.50 0.36 -4.21
C CYS A 52 -0.90 1.75 -4.52
N ARG A 53 0.29 1.79 -5.13
CA ARG A 53 0.94 3.06 -5.53
C ARG A 53 0.09 3.87 -6.50
N THR A 54 -0.52 3.19 -7.47
CA THR A 54 -1.44 3.82 -8.44
C THR A 54 -2.66 4.40 -7.72
N LYS A 55 -3.28 3.63 -6.82
CA LYS A 55 -4.44 4.09 -6.04
C LYS A 55 -4.10 5.27 -5.14
N PHE A 56 -2.96 5.26 -4.43
CA PHE A 56 -2.50 6.39 -3.61
C PHE A 56 -2.38 7.68 -4.41
N THR A 57 -1.84 7.59 -5.63
CA THR A 57 -1.69 8.75 -6.52
C THR A 57 -3.04 9.24 -7.01
N ASN A 58 -3.90 8.34 -7.51
CA ASN A 58 -5.19 8.70 -8.09
C ASN A 58 -6.15 9.31 -7.07
N THR A 59 -6.17 8.76 -5.85
CA THR A 59 -7.02 9.24 -4.75
C THR A 59 -6.38 10.38 -3.97
N ARG A 60 -5.15 10.75 -4.31
CA ARG A 60 -4.30 11.68 -3.54
C ARG A 60 -4.19 11.29 -2.06
N THR A 61 -4.34 10.03 -1.69
CA THR A 61 -4.20 9.59 -0.29
C THR A 61 -2.79 9.83 0.25
N ALA A 62 -1.77 9.52 -0.55
CA ALA A 62 -0.37 9.65 -0.16
C ALA A 62 0.53 9.94 -1.36
N THR A 63 1.68 10.56 -1.10
CA THR A 63 2.71 10.90 -2.09
C THR A 63 3.93 10.00 -1.89
N TYR A 64 4.41 9.40 -2.97
CA TYR A 64 5.64 8.60 -2.96
C TYR A 64 6.86 9.47 -2.62
N ILE A 65 7.75 8.96 -1.76
CA ILE A 65 9.01 9.63 -1.39
C ILE A 65 10.20 8.89 -2.00
N THR A 66 10.41 7.64 -1.59
CA THR A 66 11.60 6.84 -1.95
C THR A 66 11.37 5.35 -1.68
N GLY A 67 12.34 4.51 -2.02
CA GLY A 67 12.35 3.07 -1.75
C GLY A 67 11.77 2.20 -2.86
N SER A 68 11.80 0.88 -2.65
CA SER A 68 11.38 -0.12 -3.63
C SER A 68 10.71 -1.31 -2.94
N GLY A 69 9.83 -2.02 -3.68
CA GLY A 69 9.07 -3.14 -3.15
C GLY A 69 8.27 -2.77 -1.88
N ALA A 70 8.33 -3.62 -0.87
CA ALA A 70 7.68 -3.37 0.43
C ALA A 70 8.32 -2.20 1.20
N ASN A 71 9.56 -1.82 0.91
CA ASN A 71 10.26 -0.72 1.59
C ASN A 71 9.94 0.66 1.00
N GLN A 72 8.94 0.78 0.13
CA GLN A 72 8.51 2.07 -0.40
C GLN A 72 7.94 2.96 0.69
N LYS A 73 8.49 4.18 0.78
CA LYS A 73 8.11 5.20 1.75
C LYS A 73 7.17 6.22 1.11
N PHE A 74 6.09 6.54 1.81
CA PHE A 74 5.04 7.46 1.37
C PHE A 74 4.71 8.49 2.45
N ARG A 75 4.40 9.73 2.04
CA ARG A 75 3.86 10.78 2.91
C ARG A 75 2.34 10.84 2.76
N LYS A 76 1.58 10.79 3.86
CA LYS A 76 0.13 11.03 3.85
C LYS A 76 -0.15 12.47 3.40
N ASN A 77 -1.05 12.64 2.45
CA ASN A 77 -1.52 13.94 1.97
C ASN A 77 -2.69 14.50 2.77
#